data_AF-A0A128F0L7-F1
#
_entry.id   AF-A0A128F0L7-F1
#
_cell.length_a   1.000
_cell.length_b   1.000
_cell.length_c   1.000
_cell.angle_alpha   90.00
_cell.angle_beta   90.00
_cell.angle_gamma   90.00
#
_symmetry.space_group_name_H-M   'P 1'
#
loop_
_entity.id
_entity.type
_entity.pdbx_description
1 polymer ?
#
loop_
_entity_poly.entity_id
_entity_poly.type
_entity_poly.pdbx_seq_one_letter_code
_entity_poly.pdbx_strand_id
1 'polypeptide(L)'
;MSGSFSTDNAAALRKAALGGYGIAYVPRCLVYHDLLEGTLIDILPEQVGKKLGIYAVYPFTRQPPTKVKALIEHIRNRYLEIARYF
;
A
#
# COMPACT_ATOMS: atom_id res chain seq x y z
N MET A 1 13.45 20.08 -0.66
CA MET A 1 12.28 19.71 -1.48
C MET A 1 11.37 20.92 -1.57
N SER A 2 11.18 21.47 -2.77
CA SER A 2 10.27 22.59 -3.03
C SER A 2 9.04 22.06 -3.76
N GLY A 3 7.97 21.81 -3.00
CA GLY A 3 6.64 21.46 -3.51
C GLY A 3 5.59 22.14 -2.63
N SER A 4 4.34 22.20 -3.10
CA SER A 4 3.23 22.83 -2.36
C SER A 4 2.87 22.11 -1.05
N PHE A 5 3.27 20.84 -0.90
CA PHE A 5 3.09 20.04 0.30
C PHE A 5 4.14 18.91 0.36
N SER A 6 4.62 18.57 1.56
CA SER A 6 5.61 17.50 1.77
C SER A 6 5.37 16.81 3.11
N THR A 7 5.39 15.48 3.12
CA THR A 7 5.18 14.63 4.30
C THR A 7 5.79 13.25 4.08
N ASP A 8 6.14 12.57 5.16
CA ASP A 8 6.55 11.17 5.18
C ASP A 8 5.36 10.20 5.40
N ASN A 9 4.14 10.72 5.49
CA ASN A 9 2.93 9.93 5.74
C ASN A 9 2.07 9.78 4.47
N ALA A 10 1.96 8.55 3.97
CA ALA A 10 1.17 8.25 2.77
C ALA A 10 -0.33 8.60 2.91
N ALA A 11 -0.92 8.45 4.10
CA ALA A 11 -2.32 8.82 4.32
C ALA A 11 -2.55 10.34 4.22
N ALA A 12 -1.56 11.14 4.61
CA ALA A 12 -1.59 12.59 4.42
C ALA A 12 -1.44 12.96 2.92
N LEU A 13 -0.60 12.25 2.16
CA LEU A 13 -0.52 12.40 0.71
C LEU A 13 -1.85 12.07 0.01
N ARG A 14 -2.53 10.99 0.41
CA ARG A 14 -3.88 10.66 -0.10
C ARG A 14 -4.87 11.80 0.13
N LYS A 15 -4.91 12.36 1.36
CA LYS A 15 -5.79 13.49 1.67
C LYS A 15 -5.45 14.74 0.87
N ALA A 16 -4.16 15.01 0.65
CA ALA A 16 -3.71 16.13 -0.18
C ALA A 16 -4.17 15.95 -1.65
N ALA A 17 -4.04 14.75 -2.21
CA ALA A 17 -4.53 14.45 -3.56
C ALA A 17 -6.06 14.62 -3.68
N LEU A 18 -6.82 14.06 -2.72
CA LEU A 18 -8.28 14.24 -2.65
C LEU A 18 -8.69 15.71 -2.48
N GLY A 19 -7.87 16.52 -1.81
CA GLY A 19 -8.06 17.96 -1.66
C GLY A 19 -7.60 18.80 -2.85
N GLY A 20 -7.14 18.19 -3.94
CA GLY A 20 -6.71 18.91 -5.15
C GLY A 20 -5.33 19.57 -5.06
N TYR A 21 -4.49 19.19 -4.10
CA TYR A 21 -3.15 19.78 -3.91
C TYR A 21 -2.10 19.26 -4.91
N GLY A 22 -2.49 18.38 -5.82
CA GLY A 22 -1.63 17.87 -6.91
C GLY A 22 -1.72 16.36 -7.11
N ILE A 23 -0.67 15.79 -7.70
CA ILE A 23 -0.52 14.36 -7.99
C ILE A 23 0.22 13.69 -6.82
N ALA A 24 -0.21 12.49 -6.42
CA ALA A 24 0.46 11.69 -5.40
C ALA A 24 0.84 10.30 -5.93
N TYR A 25 2.06 9.85 -5.59
CA TYR A 25 2.52 8.49 -5.84
C TYR A 25 2.47 7.70 -4.54
N VAL A 26 1.47 6.81 -4.40
CA VAL A 26 1.16 6.06 -3.18
C VAL A 26 0.80 4.60 -3.51
N PRO A 27 0.88 3.67 -2.54
CA PRO A 27 0.43 2.29 -2.76
C PRO A 27 -1.05 2.20 -3.15
N ARG A 28 -1.38 1.35 -4.13
CA ARG A 28 -2.75 1.17 -4.64
C ARG A 28 -3.75 0.82 -3.54
N CYS A 29 -3.35 -0.01 -2.58
CA CYS A 29 -4.21 -0.43 -1.47
C CYS A 29 -4.70 0.74 -0.59
N LEU A 30 -3.97 1.86 -0.56
CA LEU A 30 -4.36 3.06 0.17
C LEU A 30 -5.48 3.85 -0.54
N VAL A 31 -5.55 3.76 -1.87
CA VAL A 31 -6.43 4.57 -2.73
C VAL A 31 -7.38 3.73 -3.58
N TYR A 32 -7.46 2.42 -3.34
CA TYR A 32 -8.24 1.49 -4.15
C TYR A 32 -9.71 1.91 -4.26
N HIS A 33 -10.33 2.29 -3.14
CA HIS A 33 -11.71 2.76 -3.12
C HIS A 33 -11.88 4.11 -3.82
N ASP A 34 -10.93 5.03 -3.67
CA ASP A 34 -11.00 6.32 -4.35
C ASP A 34 -10.91 6.18 -5.88
N LEU A 35 -10.10 5.23 -6.34
CA LEU A 35 -10.01 4.87 -7.76
C LEU A 35 -11.30 4.20 -8.26
N LEU A 36 -11.93 3.34 -7.46
CA LEU A 36 -13.20 2.72 -7.81
C LEU A 36 -14.35 3.73 -7.85
N GLU A 37 -14.38 4.68 -6.91
CA GLU A 37 -15.40 5.71 -6.80
C GLU A 37 -15.17 6.88 -7.77
N GLY A 38 -14.00 6.95 -8.41
CA GLY A 38 -13.62 8.03 -9.32
C GLY A 38 -13.27 9.35 -8.63
N THR A 39 -13.10 9.34 -7.30
CA THR A 39 -12.63 10.51 -6.53
C THR A 39 -11.12 10.73 -6.71
N LEU A 40 -10.38 9.68 -7.11
CA LEU A 40 -9.05 9.77 -7.67
C LEU A 40 -9.01 9.08 -9.04
N ILE A 41 -8.08 9.50 -9.89
CA ILE A 41 -7.84 8.90 -11.20
C ILE A 41 -6.37 8.48 -11.33
N ASP A 42 -6.13 7.35 -11.99
CA ASP A 42 -4.78 6.93 -12.38
C ASP A 42 -4.39 7.66 -13.68
N ILE A 43 -3.45 8.60 -13.58
CA ILE A 43 -3.01 9.42 -14.70
C ILE A 43 -1.88 8.80 -15.52
N LEU A 44 -1.29 7.69 -15.05
CA LEU A 44 -0.17 7.01 -15.69
C LEU A 44 -0.35 5.48 -15.67
N PRO A 45 -1.44 4.94 -16.23
CA PRO A 45 -1.82 3.52 -16.09
C PRO A 45 -0.80 2.54 -16.68
N GLU A 46 0.00 2.98 -17.64
CA GLU A 46 1.06 2.17 -18.27
C GLU A 46 2.41 2.27 -17.55
N GLN A 47 2.58 3.25 -16.67
CA GLN A 47 3.83 3.49 -15.95
C GLN A 47 3.66 3.07 -14.49
N VAL A 48 3.90 1.79 -14.23
CA VAL A 48 3.91 1.27 -12.87
C VAL A 48 5.32 1.38 -12.32
N GLY A 49 5.47 1.98 -11.15
CA GLY A 49 6.73 1.94 -10.43
C GLY A 49 7.08 0.52 -9.97
N LYS A 50 8.06 0.38 -9.08
CA LYS A 50 8.49 -0.95 -8.64
C LYS A 50 7.35 -1.68 -7.91
N LYS A 51 6.97 -2.87 -8.41
CA LYS A 51 6.10 -3.79 -7.67
C LYS A 51 6.85 -4.28 -6.42
N LEU A 52 6.30 -3.99 -5.25
CA LEU A 52 6.88 -4.37 -3.96
C LEU A 52 6.11 -5.55 -3.37
N GLY A 53 6.84 -6.50 -2.79
CA GLY A 53 6.24 -7.57 -2.00
C GLY A 53 5.84 -7.11 -0.60
N ILE A 54 4.95 -7.87 0.04
CA ILE A 54 4.66 -7.75 1.47
C ILE A 54 5.42 -8.85 2.19
N TYR A 55 6.19 -8.49 3.20
CA TYR A 55 7.11 -9.39 3.89
C TYR A 55 6.76 -9.47 5.37
N ALA A 56 6.70 -10.70 5.90
CA ALA A 56 6.69 -10.93 7.33
C ALA A 56 8.14 -10.93 7.84
N VAL A 57 8.50 -9.94 8.65
CA VAL A 57 9.84 -9.81 9.25
C VAL A 57 9.74 -10.17 10.72
N TYR A 58 10.57 -11.11 11.16
CA TYR A 58 10.62 -11.59 12.55
C TYR A 58 12.06 -12.02 12.89
N PRO A 59 12.45 -12.02 14.18
CA PRO A 59 13.81 -12.43 14.58
C PRO A 59 14.16 -13.82 14.06
N PHE A 60 15.38 -13.96 13.56
CA PHE A 60 15.88 -15.25 13.09
C PHE A 60 15.89 -16.26 14.24
N THR A 61 15.31 -17.43 13.96
CA THR A 61 15.36 -18.60 14.84
C THR A 61 15.53 -19.83 13.96
N ARG A 62 16.33 -20.82 14.41
CA ARG A 62 16.52 -22.07 13.65
C ARG A 62 15.19 -22.79 13.35
N GLN A 63 14.24 -22.71 14.29
CA GLN A 63 12.88 -23.18 14.12
C GLN A 63 11.92 -22.10 14.64
N PRO A 64 11.18 -21.41 13.76
CA PRO A 64 10.19 -20.43 14.18
C PRO A 64 9.11 -21.10 15.03
N PRO A 65 8.65 -20.47 16.14
CA PRO A 65 7.57 -21.01 16.95
C PRO A 65 6.31 -21.29 16.12
N THR A 66 5.61 -22.39 16.40
CA THR A 66 4.40 -22.79 15.66
C THR A 66 3.34 -21.69 15.61
N LYS A 67 3.17 -20.94 16.70
CA LYS A 67 2.24 -19.80 16.77
C LYS A 67 2.58 -18.69 15.76
N VAL A 68 3.87 -18.39 15.57
CA VAL A 68 4.33 -17.39 14.59
C VAL A 68 4.05 -17.87 13.17
N LYS A 69 4.35 -19.14 12.87
CA LYS A 69 4.05 -19.73 11.55
C LYS A 69 2.55 -19.67 11.25
N ALA A 70 1.71 -20.08 12.20
CA ALA A 70 0.26 -20.05 12.05
C ALA A 70 -0.27 -18.64 11.82
N LEU A 71 0.26 -17.64 12.55
CA LEU A 71 -0.13 -16.24 12.35
C LEU A 71 0.29 -15.72 10.97
N ILE A 72 1.53 -15.98 10.54
CA ILE A 72 2.02 -15.58 9.21
C ILE A 72 1.16 -16.20 8.13
N GLU A 73 0.80 -17.47 8.27
CA GLU A 73 -0.05 -18.17 7.30
C GLU A 73 -1.47 -17.59 7.25
N HIS A 74 -2.06 -17.29 8.41
CA HIS A 74 -3.35 -16.63 8.49
C HIS A 74 -3.33 -15.26 7.79
N ILE A 75 -2.32 -14.44 8.07
CA ILE A 75 -2.15 -13.12 7.43
C ILE A 75 -1.93 -13.30 5.91
N ARG A 76 -1.06 -14.20 5.48
CA ARG A 76 -0.81 -14.49 4.06
C ARG A 76 -2.11 -14.82 3.34
N ASN A 77 -2.89 -15.75 3.88
CA ASN A 77 -4.16 -16.17 3.26
C ASN A 77 -5.13 -15.01 3.14
N ARG A 78 -5.26 -14.19 4.20
CA ARG A 78 -6.07 -12.98 4.15
C ARG A 78 -5.61 -12.04 3.02
N TYR A 79 -4.31 -11.78 2.89
CA TYR A 79 -3.79 -10.90 1.85
C TYR A 79 -4.00 -11.44 0.43
N LEU A 80 -3.95 -12.76 0.25
CA LEU A 80 -4.27 -13.40 -1.04
C LEU A 80 -5.76 -13.21 -1.40
N GLU A 81 -6.68 -13.32 -0.45
CA GLU A 81 -8.11 -13.07 -0.67
C GLU A 81 -8.41 -11.62 -1.10
N ILE A 82 -7.61 -10.66 -0.62
CA ILE A 82 -7.73 -9.23 -0.96
C ILE A 82 -6.67 -8.76 -1.97
N ALA A 83 -6.10 -9.66 -2.77
CA ALA A 83 -5.04 -9.32 -3.72
C ALA A 83 -5.45 -8.19 -4.70
N ARG A 84 -6.74 -8.06 -5.02
CA ARG A 84 -7.28 -6.98 -5.89
C ARG A 84 -7.05 -5.55 -5.38
N TYR A 85 -6.80 -5.38 -4.08
CA TYR A 85 -6.52 -4.08 -3.47
C TYR A 85 -5.09 -3.60 -3.78
N PHE A 86 -4.19 -4.52 -4.12
CA PHE A 86 -2.76 -4.26 -4.34
C PHE A 86 -2.44 -4.18 -5.83
#